data_AF-W6V2D8-F1
#
_entry.id   AF-W6V2D8-F1
#
_cell.length_a   1.000
_cell.length_b   1.000
_cell.length_c   1.000
_cell.angle_alpha   90.00
_cell.angle_beta   90.00
_cell.angle_gamma   90.00
#
_symmetry.space_group_name_H-M   'P 1'
#
loop_
_entity.id
_entity.type
_entity.pdbx_description
1 polymer ?
#
loop_
_entity_poly.entity_id
_entity_poly.type
_entity_poly.pdbx_seq_one_letter_code
_entity_poly.pdbx_strand_id
1 'polypeptide(L)'
;MGHNLGAKHDDDFKEETPACLPSVDDPKGNYIMFASATGGDKENNNKFSVCSVNSIARLLHQVLKSESNCFFTSNGSFCGNRLTEEGEQCDCGFTREDCDDVCCYPKDSKEPCKLKKFANVGNTTVKVDLHFPCPDYLTIVTGILCRFVVRQPRVSAVRRSASTETRSTCVEVLVSATRLPTAPAAVPSVRLL
;
A
#
# COMPACT_ATOMS: atom_id res chain seq x y z
N MET A 1 -9.70 1.41 -15.05
CA MET A 1 -10.48 0.15 -14.83
C MET A 1 -11.95 0.39 -14.50
N GLY A 2 -12.34 1.43 -13.76
CA GLY A 2 -13.77 1.67 -13.43
C GLY A 2 -14.70 1.73 -14.64
N HIS A 3 -14.29 2.39 -15.73
CA HIS A 3 -15.03 2.42 -17.01
C HIS A 3 -15.25 1.03 -17.62
N ASN A 4 -14.29 0.11 -17.52
CA ASN A 4 -14.45 -1.28 -18.02
C ASN A 4 -15.52 -2.05 -17.24
N LEU A 5 -15.80 -1.62 -16.01
CA LEU A 5 -16.86 -2.13 -15.16
C LEU A 5 -18.15 -1.31 -15.28
N GLY A 6 -18.25 -0.40 -16.26
CA GLY A 6 -19.48 0.34 -16.58
C GLY A 6 -19.73 1.59 -15.74
N ALA A 7 -18.80 1.99 -14.86
CA ALA A 7 -18.90 3.29 -14.19
C ALA A 7 -18.63 4.43 -15.18
N LYS A 8 -19.46 5.48 -15.14
CA LYS A 8 -19.23 6.75 -15.83
C LYS A 8 -18.47 7.73 -14.94
N HIS A 9 -18.22 8.96 -15.42
CA HIS A 9 -17.66 9.97 -14.56
C HIS A 9 -18.67 10.46 -13.51
N ASP A 10 -18.20 10.79 -12.31
CA ASP A 10 -19.07 11.21 -11.21
C ASP A 10 -19.81 12.53 -11.49
N ASP A 11 -19.22 13.42 -12.31
CA ASP A 11 -19.82 14.68 -12.77
C ASP A 11 -20.88 14.52 -13.87
N ASP A 12 -21.01 13.33 -14.47
CA ASP A 12 -22.14 13.00 -15.36
C ASP A 12 -23.47 12.87 -14.58
N PHE A 13 -23.41 12.64 -13.27
CA PHE A 13 -24.58 12.45 -12.39
C PHE A 13 -25.03 13.76 -11.73
N LYS A 14 -25.32 14.76 -12.55
CA LYS A 14 -25.66 16.13 -12.10
C LYS A 14 -26.91 16.21 -11.21
N GLU A 15 -27.82 15.26 -11.34
CA GLU A 15 -29.05 15.19 -10.52
C GLU A 15 -28.83 14.52 -9.15
N GLU A 16 -27.69 13.83 -8.96
CA GLU A 16 -27.36 13.07 -7.75
C GLU A 16 -26.23 13.75 -6.94
N THR A 17 -25.94 15.04 -7.21
CA THR A 17 -25.04 15.85 -6.39
C THR A 17 -25.72 16.28 -5.09
N PRO A 18 -25.07 16.19 -3.92
CA PRO A 18 -23.63 15.96 -3.71
C PRO A 18 -23.25 14.49 -3.45
N ALA A 19 -24.17 13.54 -3.60
CA ALA A 19 -23.94 12.14 -3.23
C ALA A 19 -22.83 11.49 -4.07
N CYS A 20 -22.71 11.87 -5.34
CA CYS A 20 -21.74 11.29 -6.27
C CYS A 20 -20.55 12.19 -6.55
N LEU A 21 -20.79 13.50 -6.58
CA LEU A 21 -19.76 14.51 -6.73
C LEU A 21 -19.72 15.37 -5.46
N PRO A 22 -18.68 15.23 -4.62
CA PRO A 22 -18.52 16.09 -3.46
C PRO A 22 -18.24 17.54 -3.91
N SER A 23 -18.50 18.48 -3.01
CA SER A 23 -18.22 19.90 -3.26
C SER A 23 -16.72 20.12 -3.49
N VAL A 24 -16.38 21.17 -4.25
CA VAL A 24 -14.98 21.52 -4.58
C VAL A 24 -14.13 21.72 -3.31
N ASP A 25 -14.74 22.23 -2.25
CA ASP A 25 -14.09 22.49 -0.96
C ASP A 25 -14.08 21.28 -0.01
N ASP A 26 -14.54 20.11 -0.45
CA ASP A 26 -14.56 18.93 0.42
C ASP A 26 -13.12 18.51 0.80
N PRO A 27 -12.79 18.45 2.10
CA PRO A 27 -11.46 18.08 2.56
C PRO A 27 -11.08 16.66 2.16
N LYS A 28 -12.06 15.76 1.95
CA LYS A 28 -11.86 14.38 1.50
C LYS A 28 -11.65 14.27 -0.01
N GLY A 29 -11.92 15.34 -0.76
CA GLY A 29 -11.72 15.41 -2.21
C GLY A 29 -12.69 14.56 -3.03
N ASN A 30 -12.42 14.48 -4.33
CA ASN A 30 -13.23 13.72 -5.28
C ASN A 30 -12.93 12.22 -5.25
N TYR A 31 -13.85 11.43 -5.81
CA TYR A 31 -13.70 9.98 -5.97
C TYR A 31 -12.88 9.60 -7.20
N ILE A 32 -12.53 8.31 -7.33
CA ILE A 32 -11.70 7.76 -8.43
C ILE A 32 -12.26 8.09 -9.82
N MET A 33 -13.59 8.17 -9.97
CA MET A 33 -14.25 8.36 -11.26
C MET A 33 -14.57 9.83 -11.55
N PHE A 34 -13.96 10.78 -10.84
CA PHE A 34 -14.03 12.18 -11.22
C PHE A 34 -13.41 12.41 -12.61
N ALA A 35 -14.05 13.18 -13.50
CA ALA A 35 -13.56 13.37 -14.87
C ALA A 35 -12.16 13.98 -14.97
N SER A 36 -11.69 14.69 -13.93
CA SER A 36 -10.35 15.27 -13.90
C SER A 36 -9.40 14.47 -13.01
N ALA A 37 -8.10 14.57 -13.31
CA ALA A 37 -7.06 13.91 -12.54
C ALA A 37 -7.14 14.29 -11.05
N THR A 38 -7.14 13.28 -10.18
CA THR A 38 -7.12 13.45 -8.72
C THR A 38 -5.69 13.33 -8.21
N GLY A 39 -5.36 14.09 -7.15
CA GLY A 39 -4.01 14.11 -6.57
C GLY A 39 -3.59 12.80 -5.89
N GLY A 40 -4.56 11.96 -5.52
CA GLY A 40 -4.31 10.67 -4.86
C GLY A 40 -4.00 10.80 -3.37
N ASP A 41 -3.92 12.02 -2.85
CA ASP A 41 -3.56 12.35 -1.47
C ASP A 41 -4.78 12.42 -0.54
N LYS A 42 -5.98 12.63 -1.10
CA LYS A 42 -7.21 12.79 -0.32
C LYS A 42 -7.94 11.47 -0.09
N GLU A 43 -8.74 11.44 0.97
CA GLU A 43 -9.43 10.23 1.46
C GLU A 43 -10.34 9.56 0.41
N ASN A 44 -10.98 10.33 -0.47
CA ASN A 44 -11.87 9.78 -1.50
C ASN A 44 -11.13 9.36 -2.77
N ASN A 45 -9.87 9.78 -2.98
CA ASN A 45 -9.14 9.48 -4.21
C ASN A 45 -8.79 7.99 -4.38
N ASN A 46 -8.99 7.19 -3.33
CA ASN A 46 -8.84 5.74 -3.36
C ASN A 46 -10.19 5.00 -3.18
N LYS A 47 -11.32 5.68 -3.38
CA LYS A 47 -12.67 5.13 -3.24
C LYS A 47 -13.51 5.44 -4.49
N PHE A 48 -14.47 4.56 -4.77
CA PHE A 48 -15.55 4.86 -5.72
C PHE A 48 -16.67 5.64 -5.01
N SER A 49 -17.33 6.53 -5.75
CA SER A 49 -18.56 7.18 -5.29
C SER A 49 -19.72 6.19 -5.25
N VAL A 50 -20.84 6.58 -4.64
CA VAL A 50 -22.06 5.75 -4.65
C VAL A 50 -22.61 5.52 -6.05
N CYS A 51 -22.55 6.52 -6.95
CA CYS A 51 -22.98 6.37 -8.35
C CYS A 51 -22.10 5.38 -9.12
N SER A 52 -20.80 5.46 -8.92
CA SER A 52 -19.83 4.55 -9.52
C SER A 52 -20.07 3.12 -9.06
N VAL A 53 -20.23 2.89 -7.75
CA VAL A 53 -20.54 1.57 -7.18
C VAL A 53 -21.86 1.02 -7.75
N ASN A 54 -22.91 1.84 -7.82
CA ASN A 54 -24.21 1.43 -8.36
C ASN A 54 -24.11 1.01 -9.83
N SER A 55 -23.35 1.74 -10.64
CA SER A 55 -23.14 1.43 -12.06
C SER A 55 -22.38 0.11 -12.23
N ILE A 56 -21.32 -0.08 -11.45
CA ILE A 56 -20.53 -1.32 -11.45
C ILE A 56 -21.39 -2.51 -11.01
N ALA A 57 -22.15 -2.36 -9.93
CA ALA A 57 -23.03 -3.42 -9.43
C ALA A 57 -24.08 -3.83 -10.47
N ARG A 58 -24.67 -2.87 -11.21
CA ARG A 58 -25.62 -3.16 -12.29
C ARG A 58 -24.98 -3.98 -13.40
N LEU A 59 -23.79 -3.59 -13.86
CA LEU A 59 -23.08 -4.33 -14.89
C LEU A 59 -22.72 -5.74 -14.40
N LEU A 60 -22.13 -5.86 -13.21
CA LEU A 60 -21.74 -7.16 -12.65
C LEU A 60 -22.95 -8.09 -12.52
N HIS A 61 -24.10 -7.58 -12.05
CA HIS A 61 -25.32 -8.37 -11.94
C HIS A 61 -25.84 -8.88 -13.30
N GLN A 62 -25.62 -8.12 -14.39
CA GLN A 62 -25.94 -8.54 -15.74
C GLN A 62 -24.92 -9.57 -16.28
N VAL A 63 -23.62 -9.28 -16.13
CA VAL A 63 -22.54 -10.13 -16.66
C VAL A 63 -22.51 -11.48 -15.97
N LEU A 64 -22.69 -11.53 -14.64
CA LEU A 64 -22.68 -12.80 -13.88
C LEU A 64 -23.84 -13.74 -14.24
N LYS A 65 -24.89 -13.22 -14.85
CA LYS A 65 -26.03 -14.02 -15.39
C LYS A 65 -25.91 -14.31 -16.87
N SER A 66 -24.92 -13.74 -17.55
CA SER A 66 -24.73 -13.93 -18.99
C SER A 66 -24.04 -15.26 -19.26
N GLU A 67 -24.44 -15.93 -20.33
CA GLU A 67 -23.75 -17.11 -20.88
C GLU A 67 -22.32 -16.77 -21.37
N SER A 68 -22.03 -15.49 -21.61
CA SER A 68 -20.70 -14.97 -21.98
C SER A 68 -19.87 -14.50 -20.78
N ASN A 69 -20.20 -14.94 -19.56
CA ASN A 69 -19.48 -14.57 -18.36
C ASN A 69 -18.03 -15.10 -18.40
N CYS A 70 -17.04 -14.21 -18.21
CA CYS A 70 -15.63 -14.56 -18.11
C CYS A 70 -15.08 -14.48 -16.67
N PHE A 71 -15.91 -14.13 -15.69
CA PHE A 71 -15.54 -14.19 -14.29
C PHE A 71 -15.49 -15.65 -13.83
N PHE A 72 -14.40 -16.00 -13.17
CA PHE A 72 -14.20 -17.27 -12.49
C PHE A 72 -14.12 -17.01 -10.98
N THR A 73 -14.50 -18.01 -10.18
CA THR A 73 -14.30 -17.96 -8.74
C THR A 73 -12.82 -17.81 -8.45
N SER A 74 -12.43 -16.86 -7.59
CA SER A 74 -11.04 -16.79 -7.14
C SER A 74 -10.70 -18.09 -6.43
N ASN A 75 -9.68 -18.82 -6.89
CA ASN A 75 -9.22 -20.07 -6.27
C ASN A 75 -8.52 -19.85 -4.91
N GLY A 76 -8.83 -18.76 -4.21
CA GLY A 76 -8.09 -18.27 -3.05
C GLY A 76 -6.80 -17.55 -3.45
N SER A 77 -5.86 -17.53 -2.51
CA SER A 77 -4.50 -16.99 -2.69
C SER A 77 -3.79 -17.62 -3.89
N PHE A 78 -3.23 -16.81 -4.76
CA PHE A 78 -2.44 -17.24 -5.91
C PHE A 78 -0.98 -16.83 -5.78
N CYS A 79 -0.18 -17.75 -5.24
CA CYS A 79 1.28 -17.60 -5.27
C CYS A 79 1.81 -17.42 -6.71
N GLY A 80 2.66 -16.43 -6.92
CA GLY A 80 3.30 -16.11 -8.19
C GLY A 80 2.73 -14.88 -8.91
N ASN A 81 1.73 -14.19 -8.35
CA ASN A 81 1.21 -12.91 -8.85
C ASN A 81 1.90 -11.68 -8.22
N ARG A 82 2.92 -11.90 -7.39
CA ARG A 82 3.69 -10.88 -6.66
C ARG A 82 2.85 -10.14 -5.61
N LEU A 83 1.80 -10.78 -5.10
CA LEU A 83 0.95 -10.26 -4.05
C LEU A 83 0.91 -11.28 -2.90
N THR A 84 1.39 -10.89 -1.73
CA THR A 84 1.28 -11.76 -0.55
C THR A 84 -0.18 -11.86 -0.12
N GLU A 85 -0.78 -13.03 -0.29
CA GLU A 85 -2.16 -13.33 0.08
C GLU A 85 -2.26 -14.22 1.32
N GLU A 86 -3.49 -14.53 1.77
CA GLU A 86 -3.71 -15.36 2.95
C GLU A 86 -3.07 -16.75 2.78
N GLY A 87 -2.23 -17.16 3.74
CA GLY A 87 -1.51 -18.43 3.69
C GLY A 87 -0.12 -18.36 3.05
N GLU A 88 0.27 -17.22 2.49
CA GLU A 88 1.59 -16.98 1.90
C GLU A 88 2.48 -16.17 2.83
N GLN A 89 3.79 -16.46 2.84
CA GLN A 89 4.76 -15.69 3.64
C GLN A 89 5.43 -14.59 2.80
N CYS A 90 5.52 -14.80 1.50
CA CYS A 90 6.08 -13.89 0.50
C CYS A 90 5.58 -14.30 -0.89
N ASP A 91 5.58 -13.39 -1.86
CA ASP A 91 5.39 -13.74 -3.26
C ASP A 91 6.33 -12.90 -4.14
N CYS A 92 7.33 -13.56 -4.72
CA CYS A 92 8.29 -12.92 -5.61
C CYS A 92 8.00 -13.13 -7.11
N GLY A 93 6.99 -13.93 -7.46
CA GLY A 93 6.69 -14.30 -8.83
C GLY A 93 6.73 -15.80 -9.11
N PHE A 94 6.56 -16.15 -10.39
CA PHE A 94 6.29 -17.52 -10.79
C PHE A 94 7.55 -18.37 -10.92
N THR A 95 8.50 -17.90 -11.73
CA THR A 95 9.75 -18.61 -12.03
C THR A 95 10.91 -18.09 -11.19
N ARG A 96 12.04 -18.81 -11.21
CA ARG A 96 13.29 -18.32 -10.64
C ARG A 96 13.79 -17.03 -11.30
N GLU A 97 13.56 -16.87 -12.60
CA GLU A 97 13.97 -15.69 -13.36
C GLU A 97 13.08 -14.48 -13.06
N ASP A 98 11.81 -14.70 -12.74
CA ASP A 98 10.86 -13.64 -12.34
C ASP A 98 11.04 -13.21 -10.88
N CYS A 99 11.67 -14.06 -10.06
CA CYS A 99 11.82 -13.91 -8.62
C CYS A 99 13.14 -13.24 -8.25
N ASP A 100 13.12 -11.91 -8.18
CA ASP A 100 14.29 -11.10 -7.75
C ASP A 100 14.55 -11.17 -6.24
N ASP A 101 13.57 -11.65 -5.46
CA ASP A 101 13.70 -11.74 -4.00
C ASP A 101 14.56 -12.96 -3.61
N VAL A 102 15.79 -12.66 -3.19
CA VAL A 102 16.76 -13.66 -2.71
C VAL A 102 16.28 -14.45 -1.50
N CYS A 103 15.24 -13.99 -0.80
CA CYS A 103 14.69 -14.61 0.39
C CYS A 103 13.36 -15.32 0.19
N CYS A 104 12.70 -15.11 -0.94
CA CYS A 104 11.47 -15.80 -1.24
C CYS A 104 11.74 -16.98 -2.18
N TYR A 105 10.95 -18.04 -2.02
CA TYR A 105 10.90 -19.13 -2.97
C TYR A 105 9.83 -18.85 -4.04
N PRO A 106 10.16 -18.96 -5.35
CA PRO A 106 9.19 -18.78 -6.43
C PRO A 106 8.11 -19.87 -6.44
N LYS A 107 7.00 -19.61 -7.15
CA LYS A 107 5.88 -20.56 -7.31
C LYS A 107 6.31 -21.93 -7.85
N ASP A 108 7.29 -21.96 -8.76
CA ASP A 108 7.79 -23.19 -9.40
C ASP A 108 8.72 -24.04 -8.51
N SER A 109 9.01 -23.59 -7.28
CA SER A 109 9.89 -24.27 -6.35
C SER A 109 9.19 -25.36 -5.52
N LYS A 110 9.97 -26.12 -4.75
CA LYS A 110 9.45 -27.13 -3.81
C LYS A 110 8.70 -26.54 -2.61
N GLU A 111 8.99 -25.28 -2.26
CA GLU A 111 8.41 -24.58 -1.11
C GLU A 111 7.85 -23.22 -1.57
N PRO A 112 6.82 -23.20 -2.42
CA PRO A 112 6.36 -21.98 -3.09
C PRO A 112 5.82 -20.95 -2.11
N CYS A 113 6.14 -19.67 -2.35
CA CYS A 113 5.68 -18.52 -1.56
C CYS A 113 5.96 -18.63 -0.05
N LYS A 114 7.08 -19.28 0.27
CA LYS A 114 7.65 -19.35 1.61
C LYS A 114 8.97 -18.61 1.67
N LEU A 115 9.25 -18.07 2.86
CA LEU A 115 10.54 -17.47 3.15
C LEU A 115 11.59 -18.58 3.27
N LYS A 116 12.75 -18.35 2.66
CA LYS A 116 13.95 -19.17 2.85
C LYS A 116 14.43 -18.98 4.26
N LYS A 117 14.90 -20.04 4.93
CA LYS A 117 15.48 -19.92 6.30
C LYS A 117 16.75 -19.05 6.32
N PHE A 118 17.50 -19.09 5.23
CA PHE A 118 18.73 -18.34 5.03
C PHE A 118 18.76 -17.80 3.60
N ALA A 119 19.20 -16.56 3.44
CA ALA A 119 19.40 -15.92 2.15
C ALA A 119 20.83 -15.42 2.02
N ASN A 120 21.41 -15.55 0.83
CA ASN A 120 22.73 -15.03 0.53
C ASN A 120 22.59 -13.66 -0.14
N VAL A 121 23.18 -12.64 0.47
CA VAL A 121 23.25 -11.28 -0.09
C VAL A 121 24.72 -10.92 -0.24
N GLY A 122 25.22 -10.95 -1.48
CA GLY A 122 26.66 -10.83 -1.74
C GLY A 122 27.44 -11.96 -1.06
N ASN A 123 28.41 -11.60 -0.21
CA ASN A 123 29.25 -12.55 0.52
C ASN A 123 28.71 -12.86 1.93
N THR A 124 27.50 -12.42 2.27
CA THR A 124 26.92 -12.58 3.61
C THR A 124 25.68 -13.45 3.56
N THR A 125 25.59 -14.41 4.48
CA THR A 125 24.38 -15.20 4.71
C THR A 125 23.58 -14.58 5.84
N VAL A 126 22.32 -14.23 5.55
CA VAL A 126 21.39 -13.62 6.51
C VAL A 126 20.34 -14.66 6.88
N LYS A 127 20.02 -14.76 8.17
CA LYS A 127 18.89 -15.55 8.65
C LYS A 127 17.61 -14.74 8.40
N VAL A 128 16.64 -15.34 7.71
CA VAL A 128 15.35 -14.69 7.43
C VAL A 128 14.37 -15.10 8.53
N ASP A 129 13.62 -14.12 9.04
CA ASP A 129 12.58 -14.34 10.04
C ASP A 129 11.28 -13.71 9.55
N LEU A 130 10.14 -14.30 9.92
CA LEU A 130 8.80 -13.82 9.57
C LEU A 130 8.52 -12.40 10.07
N HIS A 131 9.21 -11.96 11.13
CA HIS A 131 9.07 -10.61 11.69
C HIS A 131 9.94 -9.55 11.00
N PHE A 132 10.93 -9.97 10.22
CA PHE A 132 11.86 -9.09 9.51
C PHE A 132 11.85 -9.46 8.02
N PRO A 133 10.93 -8.89 7.22
CA PRO A 133 10.92 -9.11 5.78
C PRO A 133 12.28 -8.69 5.22
N CYS A 134 12.69 -9.39 4.17
CA CYS A 134 14.09 -9.42 3.80
C CYS A 134 14.72 -8.06 3.56
N PRO A 135 16.01 -7.90 3.89
CA PRO A 135 16.67 -6.63 3.74
C PRO A 135 16.60 -6.20 2.28
N ASP A 136 15.93 -5.09 2.00
CA ASP A 136 16.06 -4.42 0.72
C ASP A 136 17.55 -4.25 0.43
N TYR A 137 17.99 -4.58 -0.77
CA TYR A 137 19.38 -4.60 -1.23
C TYR A 137 20.17 -3.33 -0.83
N LEU A 138 19.47 -2.20 -0.64
CA LEU A 138 20.01 -0.92 -0.21
C LEU A 138 20.44 -0.87 1.27
N THR A 139 19.81 -1.65 2.15
CA THR A 139 19.99 -1.59 3.61
C THR A 139 21.26 -2.31 4.08
N ILE A 140 21.76 -3.28 3.31
CA ILE A 140 22.97 -4.06 3.68
C ILE A 140 24.25 -3.33 3.28
N VAL A 141 24.22 -2.53 2.20
CA VAL A 141 25.44 -1.91 1.65
C VAL A 141 25.94 -0.74 2.50
N THR A 142 25.06 -0.11 3.29
CA THR A 142 25.44 0.96 4.21
C THR A 142 25.38 0.45 5.64
N GLY A 143 26.44 -0.23 6.08
CA GLY A 143 26.64 -0.55 7.49
C GLY A 143 26.36 0.69 8.36
N ILE A 144 25.57 0.49 9.42
CA ILE A 144 25.19 1.49 10.43
C ILE A 144 24.10 2.47 9.96
N LEU A 145 22.85 2.00 9.87
CA LEU A 145 21.62 2.74 10.24
C LEU A 145 20.41 1.79 10.11
N CYS A 146 19.72 1.50 11.22
CA CYS A 146 18.48 0.72 11.25
C CYS A 146 17.38 1.58 10.57
N ARG A 147 17.30 1.53 9.23
CA ARG A 147 16.29 2.25 8.44
C ARG A 147 15.27 1.22 7.94
N PHE A 148 14.28 0.91 8.78
CA PHE A 148 13.12 0.15 8.33
C PHE A 148 12.29 1.02 7.40
N VAL A 149 12.38 0.79 6.11
CA VAL A 149 11.33 1.19 5.16
C VAL A 149 10.37 0.01 5.11
N VAL A 150 9.44 -0.06 6.08
CA VAL A 150 8.26 -0.90 5.88
C VAL A 150 7.50 -0.24 4.73
N ARG A 151 7.37 -0.95 3.60
CA ARG A 151 6.49 -0.56 2.50
C ARG A 151 5.02 -0.77 2.94
N GLN A 152 4.57 -0.02 3.94
CA GLN A 152 3.14 0.17 4.20
C GLN A 152 2.67 1.30 3.29
N PRO A 153 1.53 1.16 2.60
CA PRO A 153 1.06 2.16 1.63
C PRO A 153 0.65 3.52 2.24
N ARG A 154 0.83 3.75 3.55
CA ARG A 154 0.38 4.97 4.25
C ARG A 154 1.28 5.38 5.43
N VAL A 155 2.53 5.77 5.19
CA VAL A 155 3.29 6.52 6.22
C VAL A 155 4.06 7.68 5.56
N SER A 156 3.70 8.91 5.90
CA SER A 156 4.26 10.14 5.31
C SER A 156 5.46 10.73 6.06
N ALA A 157 6.01 10.06 7.08
CA ALA A 157 7.24 10.54 7.74
C ALA A 157 8.00 9.44 8.50
N VAL A 158 9.32 9.40 8.31
CA VAL A 158 10.26 8.53 9.07
C VAL A 158 11.23 9.43 9.86
N ARG A 159 11.28 9.28 11.19
CA ARG A 159 12.34 9.87 12.03
C ARG A 159 13.52 8.90 12.15
N ARG A 160 14.74 9.44 12.13
CA ARG A 160 16.00 8.69 12.27
C ARG A 160 16.30 8.42 13.74
N SER A 161 16.74 7.22 14.09
CA SER A 161 17.53 6.97 15.30
C SER A 161 18.71 6.04 14.97
N ALA A 162 19.80 6.19 15.70
CA ALA A 162 20.99 5.34 15.61
C ALA A 162 21.17 4.62 16.95
N SER A 163 21.54 3.34 16.93
CA SER A 163 22.03 2.61 18.10
C SER A 163 23.53 2.36 17.97
N THR A 164 24.26 2.43 19.09
CA THR A 164 25.73 2.30 19.15
C THR A 164 26.18 1.03 19.88
N GLU A 165 25.36 -0.01 19.99
CA GLU A 165 25.73 -1.25 20.70
C GLU A 165 25.66 -2.50 19.81
N THR A 166 26.69 -3.34 19.97
CA THR A 166 27.02 -4.59 19.26
C THR A 166 26.05 -5.76 19.53
N ARG A 167 24.78 -5.48 19.83
CA ARG A 167 23.71 -6.48 19.90
C ARG A 167 22.59 -6.07 18.94
N SER A 168 22.26 -6.99 18.03
CA SER A 168 21.29 -6.83 16.94
C SER A 168 19.82 -6.75 17.41
N THR A 169 19.54 -6.00 18.48
CA THR A 169 18.18 -5.74 18.97
C THR A 169 17.82 -4.29 18.64
N CYS A 170 17.08 -4.06 17.55
CA CYS A 170 16.37 -2.79 17.38
C CYS A 170 15.17 -2.83 18.35
N VAL A 171 15.15 -1.93 19.33
CA VAL A 171 14.14 -1.85 20.40
C VAL A 171 12.88 -1.19 19.82
N GLU A 172 11.71 -1.82 20.00
CA GLU A 172 10.41 -1.19 19.72
C GLU A 172 10.21 0.06 20.59
N VAL A 173 9.89 1.19 19.96
CA VAL A 173 9.30 2.33 20.67
C VAL A 173 7.87 2.49 20.18
N LEU A 174 6.92 1.99 20.97
CA LEU A 174 5.50 2.30 20.82
C LEU A 174 5.30 3.80 21.11
N VAL A 175 5.02 4.60 20.08
CA VAL A 175 4.49 5.95 20.29
C VAL A 175 2.97 5.85 20.35
N SER A 176 2.43 5.79 21.57
CA SER A 176 1.02 6.02 21.83
C SER A 176 0.68 7.45 21.41
N ALA A 177 -0.37 7.63 20.60
CA ALA A 177 -0.85 8.92 20.16
C ALA A 177 -1.51 9.68 21.32
N THR A 178 -0.71 10.33 22.17
CA THR A 178 -1.21 11.33 23.12
C THR A 178 -1.00 12.74 22.55
N ARG A 179 -2.14 13.38 22.29
CA ARG A 179 -2.43 14.82 22.02
C ARG A 179 -1.23 15.78 21.99
N LEU A 180 -1.13 16.54 20.89
CA LEU A 180 -0.33 17.77 20.82
C LEU A 180 -0.73 18.74 21.95
N PRO A 181 0.22 19.25 22.77
CA PRO A 181 -0.01 20.43 23.58
C PRO A 181 0.05 21.69 22.72
N THR A 182 -0.84 22.63 23.03
CA THR A 182 -0.96 23.98 22.48
C THR A 182 0.33 24.77 22.64
N ALA A 183 0.72 25.48 21.57
CA ALA A 183 1.88 26.38 21.56
C ALA A 183 1.66 27.60 22.48
N PRO A 184 2.69 28.09 23.20
CA PRO A 184 2.58 29.33 23.96
C PRO A 184 2.91 30.54 23.09
N ALA A 185 2.25 31.65 23.44
CA ALA A 185 2.38 32.97 22.86
C ALA A 185 3.77 33.60 23.03
N ALA A 186 4.20 34.37 22.03
CA ALA A 186 5.18 35.45 22.21
C ALA A 186 5.01 36.54 21.13
N VAL A 187 4.61 37.74 21.58
CA VAL A 187 4.76 39.05 20.94
C VAL A 187 5.46 39.89 22.04
N PRO A 188 6.48 40.74 21.78
CA PRO A 188 6.21 42.07 21.23
C PRO A 188 7.24 42.69 20.26
N SER A 189 6.69 43.54 19.38
CA SER A 189 7.14 44.86 18.89
C SER A 189 8.61 45.14 18.58
N VAL A 190 8.87 45.54 17.32
CA VAL A 190 9.58 46.80 16.99
C VAL A 190 8.97 47.41 15.72
N ARG A 191 8.77 48.74 15.77
CA ARG A 191 8.22 49.65 14.76
C ARG A 191 9.37 50.49 14.17
N LEU A 192 9.10 51.19 13.05
CA LEU A 192 9.92 52.12 12.24
C LEU A 192 10.59 51.45 11.03
N LEU A 193 10.43 51.90 9.78
CA LEU A 193 9.78 53.06 9.16
C LEU A 193 9.08 52.59 7.88
#